data_AF-A0A3F2RUX5-F1
#
_entry.id   AF-A0A3F2RUX5-F1
#
_cell.length_a   1.000
_cell.length_b   1.000
_cell.length_c   1.000
_cell.angle_alpha   90.00
_cell.angle_beta   90.00
_cell.angle_gamma   90.00
#
_symmetry.space_group_name_H-M   'P 1'
#
loop_
_entity.id
_entity.type
_entity.pdbx_description
1 polymer ?
#
loop_
_entity_poly.entity_id
_entity_poly.type
_entity_poly.pdbx_seq_one_letter_code
_entity_poly.pdbx_strand_id
1 'polypeptide(L)'
;MDSNAYVIYTNCAILTVHATTKSDGTKSMDASGLKIEVIESFPTVDSLSLDDNRLTGISDGEMSAAVTSISLRNNSISSLQTFSLNDAMIYIDLSDNTIPKLSSWEMPANLQSFRCQSCDISVIGGVLFPSSMSLATLDLSGSNVNGFEVSNSSVDLLENVDDLVVTTTGGNCSDSRTKPTIVRSMYLCVLSDELFNQKYFVSGSDSNTDQNYNNPAEDDGGGGGGLSNWMMFATKN
;
A
#
# COMPACT_ATOMS: atom_id res chain seq x y z
N MET A 1 3.89 -27.64 4.54
CA MET A 1 5.29 -27.22 4.30
C MET A 1 5.47 -25.90 5.03
N ASP A 2 6.53 -25.80 5.82
CA ASP A 2 6.80 -24.60 6.61
C ASP A 2 7.18 -23.47 5.66
N SER A 3 6.44 -22.37 5.71
CA SER A 3 6.79 -21.14 4.99
C SER A 3 7.97 -20.53 5.73
N ASN A 4 9.19 -20.92 5.36
CA ASN A 4 10.41 -20.35 5.91
C ASN A 4 10.84 -19.14 5.10
N ALA A 5 11.50 -18.21 5.78
CA ALA A 5 12.12 -17.06 5.18
C ALA A 5 13.57 -16.93 5.58
N TYR A 6 14.36 -16.32 4.70
CA TYR A 6 15.78 -16.15 4.86
C TYR A 6 16.12 -14.68 4.75
N VAL A 7 16.66 -14.12 5.83
CA VAL A 7 17.28 -12.80 5.83
C VAL A 7 18.77 -12.99 5.59
N ILE A 8 19.25 -12.49 4.46
CA ILE A 8 20.65 -12.53 4.05
C ILE A 8 21.30 -11.19 4.42
N TYR A 9 22.26 -11.25 5.33
CA TYR A 9 23.01 -10.08 5.76
C TYR A 9 24.22 -9.82 4.86
N THR A 10 24.70 -8.57 4.81
CA THR A 10 25.89 -8.17 4.04
C THR A 10 27.18 -8.93 4.37
N ASN A 11 27.26 -9.56 5.55
CA ASN A 11 28.36 -10.43 5.95
C ASN A 11 28.13 -11.92 5.58
N CYS A 12 27.19 -12.21 4.68
CA CYS A 12 26.75 -13.53 4.26
C CYS A 12 26.13 -14.39 5.38
N ALA A 13 25.82 -13.81 6.56
CA ALA A 13 25.03 -14.52 7.55
C ALA A 13 23.60 -14.70 7.04
N ILE A 14 23.00 -15.85 7.32
CA ILE A 14 21.61 -16.13 6.98
C ILE A 14 20.87 -16.38 8.28
N LEU A 15 19.80 -15.60 8.51
CA LEU A 15 18.84 -15.86 9.57
C LEU A 15 17.59 -16.48 8.95
N THR A 16 17.18 -17.61 9.49
CA THR A 16 15.89 -18.22 9.12
C THR A 16 14.80 -17.67 10.05
N VAL A 17 13.74 -17.13 9.45
CA VAL A 17 12.51 -16.75 10.14
C VAL A 17 11.44 -17.78 9.82
N HIS A 18 10.77 -18.27 10.85
CA HIS A 18 9.78 -19.33 10.74
C HIS A 18 8.37 -18.77 10.90
N ALA A 19 7.45 -19.22 10.05
CA ALA A 19 6.04 -18.93 10.24
C ALA A 19 5.50 -19.65 11.49
N THR A 20 4.63 -18.98 12.24
CA THR A 20 3.89 -19.53 13.37
C THR A 20 2.43 -19.72 12.99
N THR A 21 1.90 -20.91 13.23
CA THR A 21 0.47 -21.20 13.09
C THR A 21 -0.26 -20.81 14.38
N LYS A 22 -1.23 -19.91 14.28
CA LYS A 22 -2.09 -19.48 15.38
C LYS A 22 -3.17 -20.52 15.67
N SER A 23 -3.88 -20.37 16.80
CA SER A 23 -4.94 -21.29 17.23
C SER A 23 -6.13 -21.37 16.28
N ASP A 24 -6.35 -20.34 15.45
CA ASP A 24 -7.39 -20.28 14.43
C ASP A 24 -6.96 -20.91 13.08
N GLY A 25 -5.73 -21.44 13.01
CA GLY A 25 -5.15 -22.06 11.82
C GLY A 25 -4.45 -21.08 10.88
N THR A 26 -4.53 -19.78 11.12
CA THR A 26 -3.82 -18.76 10.32
C THR A 26 -2.32 -18.84 10.58
N LYS A 27 -1.53 -18.55 9.55
CA LYS A 27 -0.07 -18.44 9.62
C LYS A 27 0.34 -16.99 9.75
N SER A 28 1.30 -16.75 10.62
CA SER A 28 1.94 -15.45 10.81
C SER A 28 3.43 -15.55 10.69
N MET A 29 4.08 -14.51 10.19
CA MET A 29 5.52 -14.37 10.28
C MET A 29 5.89 -13.02 10.86
N ASP A 30 6.82 -13.01 11.80
CA ASP A 30 7.38 -11.80 12.38
C ASP A 30 8.85 -11.68 11.97
N ALA A 31 9.12 -10.71 11.10
CA ALA A 31 10.45 -10.34 10.62
C ALA A 31 10.84 -8.92 11.08
N SER A 32 10.31 -8.49 12.23
CA SER A 32 10.52 -7.13 12.75
C SER A 32 11.93 -6.94 13.33
N GLY A 33 12.49 -5.74 13.22
CA GLY A 33 13.77 -5.39 13.86
C GLY A 33 15.01 -6.03 13.24
N LEU A 34 14.90 -6.59 12.03
CA LEU A 34 15.96 -7.35 11.36
C LEU A 34 16.85 -6.49 10.43
N LYS A 35 16.57 -5.18 10.34
CA LYS A 35 17.25 -4.21 9.46
C LYS A 35 17.16 -4.60 7.99
N ILE A 36 16.02 -5.15 7.62
CA ILE A 36 15.72 -5.48 6.23
C ILE A 36 15.60 -4.17 5.45
N GLU A 37 16.26 -4.12 4.30
CA GLU A 37 16.28 -2.98 3.39
C GLU A 37 15.58 -3.34 2.06
N VAL A 38 15.66 -4.60 1.64
CA VAL A 38 15.07 -5.10 0.39
C VAL A 38 14.34 -6.42 0.63
N ILE A 39 13.18 -6.56 -0.01
CA ILE A 39 12.37 -7.77 -0.02
C ILE A 39 12.38 -8.31 -1.47
N GLU A 40 12.85 -9.54 -1.67
CA GLU A 40 12.98 -10.14 -3.01
C GLU A 40 11.79 -11.03 -3.38
N SER A 41 11.15 -11.64 -2.38
CA SER A 41 9.95 -12.46 -2.56
C SER A 41 9.03 -12.26 -1.36
N PHE A 42 7.89 -12.95 -1.28
CA PHE A 42 7.01 -12.90 -0.11
C PHE A 42 6.72 -14.30 0.42
N PRO A 43 6.51 -14.46 1.73
CA PRO A 43 6.12 -15.74 2.31
C PRO A 43 4.65 -16.04 2.02
N THR A 44 4.31 -17.33 1.98
CA THR A 44 2.91 -17.78 1.95
C THR A 44 2.39 -17.90 3.39
N VAL A 45 1.98 -16.77 3.98
CA VAL A 45 1.38 -16.65 5.32
C VAL A 45 0.21 -15.66 5.27
N ASP A 46 -0.71 -15.73 6.22
CA ASP A 46 -1.87 -14.83 6.29
C ASP A 46 -1.49 -13.44 6.79
N SER A 47 -0.58 -13.36 7.76
CA SER A 47 -0.13 -12.10 8.38
C SER A 47 1.38 -11.96 8.43
N LEU A 48 1.90 -10.80 8.08
CA LEU A 48 3.33 -10.50 8.02
C LEU A 48 3.65 -9.20 8.77
N SER A 49 4.52 -9.29 9.78
CA SER A 49 5.11 -8.13 10.44
C SER A 49 6.52 -7.87 9.92
N LEU A 50 6.75 -6.64 9.46
CA LEU A 50 8.02 -6.10 8.97
C LEU A 50 8.38 -4.80 9.70
N ASP A 51 7.86 -4.64 10.92
CA ASP A 51 8.06 -3.45 11.74
C ASP A 51 9.54 -3.22 12.09
N ASP A 52 9.92 -1.98 12.40
CA ASP A 52 11.26 -1.63 12.89
C ASP A 52 12.41 -2.05 11.95
N ASN A 53 12.18 -1.97 10.64
CA ASN A 53 13.17 -2.26 9.61
C ASN A 53 13.64 -0.96 8.91
N ARG A 54 14.23 -1.07 7.72
CA ARG A 54 14.77 0.05 6.93
C ARG A 54 14.18 0.08 5.52
N LEU A 55 12.98 -0.46 5.36
CA LEU A 55 12.31 -0.53 4.07
C LEU A 55 11.99 0.87 3.59
N THR A 56 12.33 1.19 2.34
CA THR A 56 11.94 2.45 1.69
C THR A 56 10.72 2.29 0.77
N GLY A 57 10.34 1.04 0.50
CA GLY A 57 9.27 0.66 -0.41
C GLY A 57 9.13 -0.86 -0.43
N ILE A 58 8.11 -1.35 -1.12
CA ILE A 58 7.95 -2.76 -1.49
C ILE A 58 7.90 -2.81 -3.01
N SER A 59 9.03 -3.13 -3.64
CA SER A 59 9.11 -3.28 -5.10
C SER A 59 8.30 -4.46 -5.61
N ASP A 60 7.90 -4.38 -6.88
CA ASP A 60 7.15 -5.43 -7.58
C ASP A 60 7.86 -6.79 -7.49
N GLY A 61 7.21 -7.69 -6.76
CA GLY A 61 7.32 -9.14 -6.85
C GLY A 61 5.92 -9.66 -6.60
N GLU A 62 5.57 -10.87 -7.07
CA GLU A 62 4.23 -11.42 -6.82
C GLU A 62 4.05 -11.60 -5.30
N MET A 63 3.54 -10.57 -4.63
CA MET A 63 3.16 -10.63 -3.25
C MET A 63 2.19 -11.78 -3.14
N SER A 64 2.53 -12.77 -2.31
CA SER A 64 1.71 -13.97 -2.17
C SER A 64 0.27 -13.55 -1.87
N ALA A 65 -0.68 -14.02 -2.69
CA ALA A 65 -2.11 -13.78 -2.47
C ALA A 65 -2.61 -14.33 -1.12
N ALA A 66 -1.78 -15.13 -0.42
CA ALA A 66 -2.06 -15.56 0.94
C ALA A 66 -1.90 -14.44 1.98
N VAL A 67 -1.02 -13.45 1.75
CA VAL A 67 -0.82 -12.35 2.70
C VAL A 67 -2.00 -11.40 2.60
N THR A 68 -2.79 -11.32 3.66
CA THR A 68 -3.98 -10.47 3.78
C THR A 68 -3.82 -9.37 4.84
N SER A 69 -2.80 -9.48 5.69
CA SER A 69 -2.48 -8.50 6.74
C SER A 69 -0.98 -8.22 6.75
N ILE A 70 -0.61 -6.95 6.66
CA ILE A 70 0.79 -6.50 6.71
C ILE A 70 0.97 -5.32 7.67
N SER A 71 2.02 -5.40 8.48
CA SER A 71 2.51 -4.29 9.32
C SER A 71 3.92 -3.92 8.89
N LEU A 72 4.15 -2.63 8.67
CA LEU A 72 5.38 -2.02 8.16
C LEU A 72 5.76 -0.81 8.99
N ARG A 73 5.42 -0.84 10.28
CA ARG A 73 5.58 0.31 11.17
C ARG A 73 7.04 0.67 11.36
N ASN A 74 7.32 1.94 11.60
CA ASN A 74 8.66 2.43 11.90
C ASN A 74 9.73 1.95 10.89
N ASN A 75 9.47 2.23 9.61
CA ASN A 75 10.38 1.98 8.50
C ASN A 75 10.83 3.33 7.89
N SER A 76 11.38 3.33 6.67
CA SER A 76 11.81 4.53 5.94
C SER A 76 10.96 4.77 4.68
N ILE A 77 9.69 4.37 4.71
CA ILE A 77 8.77 4.53 3.59
C ILE A 77 8.38 5.99 3.47
N SER A 78 8.52 6.56 2.28
CA SER A 78 8.22 7.98 2.02
C SER A 78 7.22 8.24 0.89
N SER A 79 6.83 7.19 0.17
CA SER A 79 5.84 7.23 -0.89
C SER A 79 5.21 5.85 -1.07
N LEU A 80 3.95 5.82 -1.51
CA LEU A 80 3.25 4.58 -1.86
C LEU A 80 3.17 4.35 -3.38
N GLN A 81 3.78 5.20 -4.20
CA GLN A 81 3.79 5.02 -5.66
C GLN A 81 4.51 3.75 -6.11
N THR A 82 5.44 3.26 -5.29
CA THR A 82 6.15 2.00 -5.55
C THR A 82 5.54 0.85 -4.75
N PHE A 83 4.37 1.01 -4.13
CA PHE A 83 3.73 -0.03 -3.32
C PHE A 83 2.68 -0.76 -4.15
N SER A 84 3.03 -1.93 -4.66
CA SER A 84 2.08 -2.85 -5.28
C SER A 84 1.70 -3.92 -4.28
N LEU A 85 0.48 -3.84 -3.74
CA LEU A 85 -0.07 -4.84 -2.83
C LEU A 85 -1.15 -5.63 -3.54
N ASN A 86 -1.31 -6.90 -3.16
CA ASN A 86 -2.33 -7.75 -3.77
C ASN A 86 -3.76 -7.31 -3.36
N ASP A 87 -4.75 -7.63 -4.19
CA ASP A 87 -6.16 -7.34 -3.94
C ASP A 87 -6.79 -8.15 -2.79
N ALA A 88 -6.09 -9.17 -2.29
CA ALA A 88 -6.51 -9.94 -1.12
C ALA A 88 -6.20 -9.22 0.20
N MET A 89 -5.51 -8.07 0.17
CA MET A 89 -5.21 -7.28 1.36
C MET A 89 -6.46 -6.78 2.07
N ILE A 90 -6.49 -7.03 3.37
CA ILE A 90 -7.54 -6.64 4.31
C ILE A 90 -7.02 -5.60 5.31
N TYR A 91 -5.76 -5.71 5.73
CA TYR A 91 -5.16 -4.85 6.76
C TYR A 91 -3.77 -4.35 6.34
N ILE A 92 -3.57 -3.03 6.40
CA ILE A 92 -2.27 -2.39 6.18
C ILE A 92 -2.00 -1.40 7.33
N ASP A 93 -0.83 -1.53 7.95
CA ASP A 93 -0.31 -0.57 8.93
C ASP A 93 1.05 -0.03 8.51
N LEU A 94 1.11 1.26 8.23
CA LEU A 94 2.31 2.02 7.85
C LEU A 94 2.69 3.05 8.91
N SER A 95 2.12 2.94 10.12
CA SER A 95 2.33 3.94 11.18
C SER A 95 3.82 4.18 11.47
N ASP A 96 4.17 5.38 11.88
CA ASP A 96 5.53 5.79 12.22
C ASP A 96 6.52 5.76 11.02
N ASN A 97 6.02 5.86 9.78
CA ASN A 97 6.82 6.21 8.60
C ASN A 97 6.74 7.72 8.31
N THR A 98 7.42 8.23 7.27
CA THR A 98 7.33 9.66 6.88
C THR A 98 6.82 9.79 5.46
N ILE A 99 5.49 9.78 5.28
CA ILE A 99 4.79 9.77 4.00
C ILE A 99 4.05 11.11 3.85
N PRO A 100 4.74 12.21 3.46
CA PRO A 100 4.16 13.55 3.48
C PRO A 100 3.00 13.74 2.49
N LYS A 101 2.87 12.84 1.51
CA LYS A 101 1.84 12.84 0.48
C LYS A 101 1.31 11.43 0.22
N LEU A 102 0.00 11.27 0.29
CA LEU A 102 -0.69 10.11 -0.29
C LEU A 102 -1.18 10.51 -1.68
N SER A 103 -0.52 10.02 -2.72
CA SER A 103 -0.89 10.39 -4.10
C SER A 103 -0.72 9.29 -5.11
N SER A 104 -1.65 9.22 -6.07
CA SER A 104 -1.67 8.24 -7.16
C SER A 104 -1.53 6.81 -6.63
N TRP A 105 -2.28 6.50 -5.57
CA TRP A 105 -2.27 5.18 -4.94
C TRP A 105 -3.66 4.57 -5.01
N GLU A 106 -3.74 3.35 -5.51
CA GLU A 106 -4.96 2.54 -5.51
C GLU A 106 -4.94 1.63 -4.29
N MET A 107 -5.91 1.83 -3.39
CA MET A 107 -6.08 0.94 -2.25
C MET A 107 -6.59 -0.42 -2.74
N PRO A 108 -6.11 -1.55 -2.17
CA PRO A 108 -6.62 -2.87 -2.49
C PRO A 108 -8.14 -2.95 -2.38
N ALA A 109 -8.78 -3.64 -3.34
CA ALA A 109 -10.24 -3.63 -3.50
C ALA A 109 -11.03 -4.15 -2.28
N ASN A 110 -10.41 -4.97 -1.43
CA ASN A 110 -11.02 -5.56 -0.23
C ASN A 110 -10.47 -4.96 1.08
N LEU A 111 -9.70 -3.87 1.00
CA LEU A 111 -9.05 -3.30 2.18
C LEU A 111 -10.08 -2.83 3.20
N GLN A 112 -9.99 -3.36 4.42
CA GLN A 112 -10.88 -3.02 5.53
C GLN A 112 -10.25 -2.01 6.49
N SER A 113 -8.92 -2.04 6.62
CA SER A 113 -8.22 -1.17 7.57
C SER A 113 -6.93 -0.64 6.98
N PHE A 114 -6.82 0.68 6.95
CA PHE A 114 -5.59 1.40 6.63
C PHE A 114 -5.20 2.30 7.81
N ARG A 115 -3.99 2.11 8.33
CA ARG A 115 -3.39 2.95 9.36
C ARG A 115 -2.09 3.56 8.88
N CYS A 116 -1.96 4.87 9.07
CA CYS A 116 -0.73 5.61 8.89
C CYS A 116 -0.66 6.68 9.98
N GLN A 117 -0.58 6.22 11.23
CA GLN A 117 -0.45 7.11 12.38
C GLN A 117 0.94 7.75 12.38
N SER A 118 1.03 9.02 12.74
CA SER A 118 2.29 9.78 12.79
C SER A 118 3.08 9.77 11.46
N CYS A 119 2.38 9.72 10.33
CA CYS A 119 2.99 9.64 9.00
C CYS A 119 3.40 10.98 8.37
N ASP A 120 3.19 12.11 9.06
CA ASP A 120 3.39 13.47 8.54
C ASP A 120 2.60 13.80 7.26
N ILE A 121 1.46 13.12 7.04
CA ILE A 121 0.66 13.33 5.83
C ILE A 121 0.10 14.75 5.82
N SER A 122 0.49 15.51 4.80
CA SER A 122 0.05 16.90 4.60
C SER A 122 -0.88 17.04 3.40
N VAL A 123 -0.77 16.15 2.40
CA VAL A 123 -1.58 16.19 1.18
C VAL A 123 -2.10 14.79 0.83
N ILE A 124 -3.37 14.72 0.45
CA ILE A 124 -4.01 13.55 -0.14
C ILE A 124 -4.59 13.97 -1.51
N GLY A 125 -4.24 13.25 -2.58
CA GLY A 125 -4.77 13.56 -3.91
C GLY A 125 -4.46 12.45 -4.92
N GLY A 126 -5.45 11.99 -5.68
CA GLY A 126 -5.27 10.86 -6.59
C GLY A 126 -5.26 9.50 -5.89
N VAL A 127 -5.84 9.41 -4.68
CA VAL A 127 -6.07 8.14 -4.00
C VAL A 127 -7.39 7.54 -4.48
N LEU A 128 -7.36 6.28 -4.93
CA LEU A 128 -8.57 5.50 -5.21
C LEU A 128 -8.89 4.65 -3.99
N PHE A 129 -10.03 4.93 -3.36
CA PHE A 129 -10.55 4.15 -2.25
C PHE A 129 -11.26 2.87 -2.75
N PRO A 130 -11.40 1.81 -1.92
CA PRO A 130 -12.02 0.56 -2.33
C PRO A 130 -13.49 0.77 -2.74
N SER A 131 -13.82 0.50 -4.02
CA SER A 131 -15.18 0.68 -4.57
C SER A 131 -16.23 -0.25 -3.94
N SER A 132 -15.79 -1.31 -3.26
CA SER A 132 -16.62 -2.28 -2.54
C SER A 132 -17.19 -1.75 -1.22
N MET A 133 -16.86 -0.50 -0.82
CA MET A 133 -17.25 0.07 0.49
C MET A 133 -16.77 -0.78 1.67
N SER A 134 -15.67 -1.53 1.48
CA SER A 134 -15.11 -2.43 2.49
C SER A 134 -14.32 -1.73 3.60
N LEU A 135 -13.87 -0.48 3.36
CA LEU A 135 -13.00 0.25 4.28
C LEU A 135 -13.76 0.66 5.55
N ALA A 136 -13.46 0.00 6.66
CA ALA A 136 -14.02 0.27 7.99
C ALA A 136 -13.12 1.16 8.84
N THR A 137 -11.81 1.19 8.57
CA THR A 137 -10.86 2.03 9.30
C THR A 137 -9.96 2.82 8.36
N LEU A 138 -9.91 4.14 8.56
CA LEU A 138 -8.92 5.05 7.97
C LEU A 138 -8.38 5.94 9.08
N ASP A 139 -7.18 5.60 9.58
CA ASP A 139 -6.54 6.33 10.68
C ASP A 139 -5.25 6.99 10.23
N LEU A 140 -5.30 8.31 10.14
CA LEU A 140 -4.17 9.20 9.82
C LEU A 140 -3.83 10.10 11.02
N SER A 141 -4.13 9.66 12.25
CA SER A 141 -3.81 10.41 13.47
C SER A 141 -2.34 10.82 13.53
N GLY A 142 -2.05 11.97 14.15
CA GLY A 142 -0.70 12.55 14.14
C GLY A 142 -0.31 13.25 12.84
N SER A 143 -1.11 13.16 11.77
CA SER A 143 -0.93 13.93 10.53
C SER A 143 -1.83 15.17 10.49
N ASN A 144 -1.44 16.16 9.68
CA ASN A 144 -2.17 17.42 9.52
C ASN A 144 -2.40 17.72 8.03
N VAL A 145 -3.53 17.26 7.49
CA VAL A 145 -3.83 17.32 6.06
C VAL A 145 -4.28 18.74 5.67
N ASN A 146 -3.48 19.45 4.90
CA ASN A 146 -3.79 20.81 4.43
C ASN A 146 -4.40 20.83 3.01
N GLY A 147 -4.33 19.72 2.29
CA GLY A 147 -5.02 19.52 1.01
C GLY A 147 -5.55 18.09 0.92
N PHE A 148 -6.86 17.93 0.80
CA PHE A 148 -7.50 16.62 0.68
C PHE A 148 -8.41 16.61 -0.54
N GLU A 149 -7.87 16.20 -1.69
CA GLU A 149 -8.57 16.17 -2.96
C GLU A 149 -9.02 14.75 -3.32
N VAL A 150 -10.31 14.58 -3.61
CA VAL A 150 -10.92 13.27 -3.86
C VAL A 150 -11.88 13.31 -5.05
N SER A 151 -12.22 12.13 -5.58
CA SER A 151 -13.31 11.96 -6.53
C SER A 151 -14.66 12.15 -5.85
N ASN A 152 -15.71 12.39 -6.64
CA ASN A 152 -17.07 12.52 -6.12
C ASN A 152 -17.56 11.19 -5.53
N SER A 153 -17.21 10.06 -6.16
CA SER A 153 -17.52 8.71 -5.67
C SER A 153 -16.89 8.37 -4.32
N SER A 154 -15.78 9.03 -3.95
CA SER A 154 -15.11 8.80 -2.67
C SER A 154 -15.81 9.47 -1.49
N VAL A 155 -16.69 10.44 -1.73
CA VAL A 155 -17.39 11.19 -0.67
C VAL A 155 -18.29 10.26 0.15
N ASP A 156 -19.14 9.48 -0.53
CA ASP A 156 -20.06 8.55 0.13
C ASP A 156 -19.29 7.50 0.94
N LEU A 157 -18.14 7.04 0.44
CA LEU A 157 -17.27 6.13 1.20
C LEU A 157 -16.78 6.78 2.50
N LEU A 158 -16.18 7.98 2.41
CA LEU A 158 -15.62 8.69 3.57
C LEU A 158 -16.69 9.12 4.60
N GLU A 159 -17.94 9.28 4.18
CA GLU A 159 -19.06 9.51 5.10
C GLU A 159 -19.39 8.28 5.96
N ASN A 160 -19.13 7.08 5.44
CA ASN A 160 -19.57 5.81 6.02
C ASN A 160 -18.43 4.93 6.59
N VAL A 161 -17.18 5.39 6.58
CA VAL A 161 -16.10 4.71 7.30
C VAL A 161 -16.36 4.75 8.80
N ASP A 162 -16.44 3.58 9.44
CA ASP A 162 -16.77 3.43 10.87
C ASP A 162 -15.75 4.15 11.78
N ASP A 163 -14.47 3.85 11.60
CA ASP A 163 -13.35 4.41 12.36
C ASP A 163 -12.49 5.30 11.47
N LEU A 164 -12.96 6.53 11.27
CA LEU A 164 -12.30 7.54 10.45
C LEU A 164 -11.69 8.64 11.31
N VAL A 165 -10.36 8.69 11.30
CA VAL A 165 -9.54 9.67 12.04
C VAL A 165 -8.63 10.40 11.05
N VAL A 166 -9.09 11.55 10.56
CA VAL A 166 -8.32 12.44 9.69
C VAL A 166 -8.49 13.87 10.18
N THR A 167 -7.35 14.55 10.43
CA THR A 167 -7.34 15.97 10.82
C THR A 167 -6.98 16.83 9.62
N THR A 168 -7.95 17.61 9.13
CA THR A 168 -7.70 18.62 8.08
C THR A 168 -7.43 19.99 8.70
N THR A 169 -6.39 20.68 8.26
CA THR A 169 -6.00 22.02 8.76
C THR A 169 -6.27 23.15 7.78
N GLY A 170 -6.62 22.83 6.52
CA GLY A 170 -6.93 23.80 5.48
C GLY A 170 -8.19 23.42 4.69
N GLY A 171 -8.87 24.43 4.14
CA GLY A 171 -10.04 24.26 3.25
C GLY A 171 -9.86 24.87 1.86
N ASN A 172 -8.63 25.29 1.52
CA ASN A 172 -8.34 25.95 0.26
C ASN A 172 -7.95 24.91 -0.78
N CYS A 173 -8.86 24.66 -1.71
CA CYS A 173 -8.58 23.79 -2.82
C CYS A 173 -7.69 24.48 -3.84
N SER A 174 -6.56 23.84 -4.16
CA SER A 174 -5.61 24.39 -5.12
C SER A 174 -6.13 24.35 -6.56
N ASP A 175 -7.00 23.38 -6.88
CA ASP A 175 -7.63 23.24 -8.17
C ASP A 175 -8.98 23.97 -8.21
N SER A 176 -9.11 24.97 -9.08
CA SER A 176 -10.30 25.81 -9.18
C SER A 176 -11.55 25.06 -9.66
N ARG A 177 -11.40 23.84 -10.20
CA ARG A 177 -12.52 22.99 -10.64
C ARG A 177 -13.11 22.15 -9.52
N THR A 178 -12.42 22.09 -8.38
CA THR A 178 -12.92 21.37 -7.21
C THR A 178 -14.09 22.11 -6.57
N LYS A 179 -14.97 21.35 -5.94
CA LYS A 179 -16.00 21.84 -5.04
C LYS A 179 -15.53 21.62 -3.60
N PRO A 180 -15.25 22.69 -2.82
CA PRO A 180 -15.01 22.57 -1.40
C PRO A 180 -16.24 21.94 -0.71
N THR A 181 -16.03 20.85 0.01
CA THR A 181 -17.10 20.05 0.63
C THR A 181 -16.67 19.66 2.04
N ILE A 182 -17.55 19.82 3.02
CA ILE A 182 -17.30 19.35 4.39
C ILE A 182 -17.91 17.96 4.51
N VAL A 183 -17.08 16.99 4.88
CA VAL A 183 -17.49 15.60 5.15
C VAL A 183 -17.13 15.29 6.60
N ARG A 184 -18.16 15.06 7.43
CA ARG A 184 -18.02 14.97 8.89
C ARG A 184 -17.36 16.25 9.44
N SER A 185 -16.11 16.17 9.88
CA SER A 185 -15.29 17.29 10.36
C SER A 185 -14.13 17.65 9.43
N MET A 186 -14.05 17.02 8.25
CA MET A 186 -12.97 17.19 7.28
C MET A 186 -13.35 18.19 6.19
N TYR A 187 -12.37 18.96 5.71
CA TYR A 187 -12.50 19.78 4.52
C TYR A 187 -11.92 19.05 3.30
N LEU A 188 -12.79 18.71 2.34
CA LEU A 188 -12.44 18.02 1.10
C LEU A 188 -12.53 18.96 -0.11
N CYS A 189 -11.71 18.67 -1.11
CA CYS A 189 -11.71 19.27 -2.43
C CYS A 189 -12.21 18.23 -3.43
N VAL A 190 -13.49 18.31 -3.78
CA VAL A 190 -14.14 17.24 -4.55
C VAL A 190 -14.12 17.57 -6.04
N LEU A 191 -13.54 16.69 -6.86
CA LEU A 191 -13.65 16.72 -8.32
C LEU A 191 -14.77 15.79 -8.77
N SER A 192 -15.36 16.04 -9.95
CA SER A 192 -16.11 14.98 -10.63
C SER A 192 -15.18 13.80 -10.92
N ASP A 193 -15.71 12.58 -10.96
CA ASP A 193 -14.90 11.38 -11.20
C ASP A 193 -14.13 11.46 -12.53
N GLU A 194 -14.73 12.06 -13.56
CA GLU A 194 -14.09 12.33 -14.85
C GLU A 194 -12.87 13.27 -14.72
N LEU A 195 -13.00 14.39 -14.00
CA LEU A 195 -11.92 15.34 -13.82
C LEU A 195 -10.82 14.79 -12.90
N PHE A 196 -11.21 14.02 -11.87
CA PHE A 196 -10.28 13.33 -10.99
C PHE A 196 -9.43 12.34 -11.81
N ASN A 197 -10.08 11.51 -12.62
CA ASN A 197 -9.40 10.55 -13.50
C ASN A 197 -8.48 11.25 -14.50
N GLN A 198 -8.97 12.32 -15.13
CA GLN A 198 -8.15 13.10 -16.06
C GLN A 198 -6.88 13.65 -15.39
N LYS A 199 -7.02 14.19 -14.18
CA LYS A 199 -5.93 14.82 -13.45
C LYS A 199 -4.86 13.83 -12.98
N TYR A 200 -5.27 12.69 -12.44
CA TYR A 200 -4.36 11.78 -11.75
C TYR A 200 -3.93 10.56 -12.58
N PHE A 201 -4.70 10.19 -13.62
CA PHE A 201 -4.48 8.90 -14.32
C PHE A 201 -4.41 9.01 -15.86
N VAL A 202 -4.80 10.12 -16.48
CA VAL A 202 -4.83 10.25 -17.96
C VAL A 202 -3.63 11.04 -18.54
N SER A 203 -2.82 11.68 -17.70
CA SER A 203 -1.70 12.51 -18.19
C SER A 203 -0.44 11.68 -18.48
N GLY A 204 -0.49 10.95 -19.60
CA GLY A 204 0.61 10.16 -20.17
C GLY A 204 0.42 9.76 -21.64
N SER A 205 -0.40 10.48 -22.41
CA SER A 205 -0.50 10.31 -23.87
C SER A 205 0.10 11.53 -24.58
N ASP A 206 1.41 11.69 -24.44
CA ASP A 206 2.17 12.42 -25.46
C ASP A 206 2.14 11.60 -26.76
N SER A 207 1.59 12.25 -27.78
CA SER A 207 1.91 12.09 -29.19
C SER A 207 3.11 11.18 -29.52
N ASN A 208 2.83 9.95 -29.95
CA ASN A 208 3.46 9.42 -31.16
C ASN A 208 2.60 8.31 -31.76
N THR A 209 2.05 8.59 -32.94
CA THR A 209 1.63 7.57 -33.90
C THR A 209 2.82 6.70 -34.30
N ASP A 210 2.50 5.47 -34.67
CA ASP A 210 3.37 4.41 -35.20
C ASP A 210 4.12 3.59 -34.13
N GLN A 211 3.67 2.37 -33.89
CA GLN A 211 4.14 1.27 -34.72
C GLN A 211 3.32 -0.01 -34.59
N ASN A 212 3.13 -0.59 -35.76
CA ASN A 212 2.53 -1.87 -36.09
C ASN A 212 3.39 -3.01 -35.54
N TYR A 213 2.86 -3.88 -34.67
CA TYR A 213 3.49 -5.17 -34.37
C TYR A 213 2.48 -6.31 -34.46
N ASN A 214 2.68 -7.12 -35.50
CA ASN A 214 2.12 -8.45 -35.68
C ASN A 214 2.51 -9.35 -34.51
N ASN A 215 1.53 -10.07 -33.97
CA ASN A 215 1.75 -11.12 -32.98
C ASN A 215 1.85 -12.47 -33.68
N PRO A 216 2.89 -13.29 -33.43
CA PRO A 216 2.77 -14.73 -33.52
C PRO A 216 2.47 -15.29 -32.12
N ALA A 217 1.53 -16.23 -32.07
CA ALA A 217 1.31 -17.10 -30.93
C ALA A 217 2.47 -18.07 -30.79
N GLU A 218 2.94 -18.30 -29.56
CA GLU A 218 3.52 -19.59 -29.16
C GLU A 218 3.00 -20.00 -27.77
N ASP A 219 2.74 -21.30 -27.71
CA ASP A 219 2.23 -22.13 -26.64
C ASP A 219 3.40 -22.74 -25.84
N ASP A 220 3.02 -23.30 -24.69
CA ASP A 220 3.63 -24.44 -24.00
C ASP A 220 4.43 -24.20 -22.71
N GLY A 221 3.87 -24.78 -21.64
CA GLY A 221 4.58 -25.81 -20.87
C GLY A 221 5.63 -25.38 -19.86
N GLY A 222 5.24 -25.28 -18.59
CA GLY A 222 6.20 -25.06 -17.50
C GLY A 222 5.67 -25.30 -16.09
N GLY A 223 5.15 -26.50 -15.80
CA GLY A 223 4.92 -26.94 -14.43
C GLY A 223 6.23 -27.01 -13.63
N GLY A 224 6.47 -26.02 -12.78
CA GLY A 224 7.60 -25.97 -11.86
C GLY A 224 7.11 -25.84 -10.42
N GLY A 225 6.93 -26.98 -9.74
CA GLY A 225 6.87 -27.01 -8.28
C GLY A 225 8.25 -26.63 -7.72
N GLY A 226 8.53 -25.33 -7.62
CA GLY A 226 9.77 -24.77 -7.10
C GLY A 226 9.61 -24.38 -5.64
N LEU A 227 10.45 -24.96 -4.78
CA LEU A 227 10.48 -24.73 -3.33
C LEU A 227 10.68 -23.23 -3.02
N SER A 228 9.59 -22.54 -2.65
CA SER A 228 9.50 -21.08 -2.49
C SER A 228 10.08 -20.61 -1.15
N ASN A 229 11.40 -20.59 -1.05
CA ASN A 229 12.08 -20.01 0.10
C ASN A 229 12.05 -18.47 0.00
N TRP A 230 11.36 -17.79 0.93
CA TRP A 230 11.27 -16.32 0.97
C TRP A 230 12.66 -15.71 1.23
N MET A 231 13.07 -14.68 0.48
CA MET A 231 14.38 -14.04 0.60
C MET A 231 14.26 -12.53 0.85
N MET A 232 15.08 -12.04 1.77
CA MET A 232 15.22 -10.63 2.15
C MET A 232 16.71 -10.27 2.28
N PHE A 233 17.05 -9.01 2.04
CA PHE A 233 18.40 -8.49 2.25
C PHE A 233 18.44 -7.45 3.38
N ALA A 234 19.46 -7.57 4.23
CA ALA A 234 19.66 -6.72 5.41
C ALA A 234 21.13 -6.31 5.59
N THR A 235 21.37 -5.18 6.27
CA THR A 235 22.72 -4.78 6.70
C THR A 235 22.96 -5.16 8.16
N LYS A 236 24.21 -5.54 8.50
CA LYS A 236 24.62 -5.83 9.88
C LYS A 236 25.06 -4.55 10.62
N ASN A 237 24.97 -4.56 11.96
CA ASN A 237 25.63 -3.57 12.83
C ASN A 237 27.16 -3.65 12.71
#